data_AF-A0AA37UGS8-F1
#
_entry.id   AF-A0AA37UGS8-F1
#
_cell.length_a   1.000
_cell.length_b   1.000
_cell.length_c   1.000
_cell.angle_alpha   90.00
_cell.angle_beta   90.00
_cell.angle_gamma   90.00
#
_symmetry.space_group_name_H-M   'P 1'
#
loop_
_entity.id
_entity.type
_entity.pdbx_description
1 polymer ?
#
loop_
_entity_poly.entity_id
_entity_poly.type
_entity_poly.pdbx_seq_one_letter_code
_entity_poly.pdbx_strand_id
1 'polypeptide(L)'
;MTNRRPNHVRNITTTTGAAAVAAAAALVLSACTASEADAGTEASDASPTVTETVSVEPAETATSAPADDAGTADPAASEAPAADGADTTSAFIRADDGSATGAVGGTAALADDALPAPVGQPVFGGEGTLLDVVGVDHGQVLVVRGEPSTESAEVAALDPLNDVALTGREVVAGDTAWWEVTLSDGVGWVPSMHLGALTTEPRDVTDQVGDIESSTAPETLAAIGSSWATANSRDPEAYAIPSEFDPKSSDLTFVIDVWDYADDSVRGERLVVELIPTDAGNPVERVDSYSICARGVPEGDLCP
;
A
#
# COMPACT_ATOMS: atom_id res chain seq x y z
N MET A 1 0.01 -10.83 58.49
CA MET A 1 -1.38 -10.82 58.02
C MET A 1 -1.32 -10.65 56.51
N THR A 2 -1.42 -11.77 55.81
CA THR A 2 -1.09 -11.97 54.38
C THR A 2 -2.39 -12.26 53.65
N ASN A 3 -2.82 -11.36 52.76
CA ASN A 3 -4.04 -11.54 51.97
C ASN A 3 -3.67 -12.08 50.58
N ARG A 4 -3.75 -13.41 50.41
CA ARG A 4 -3.78 -14.08 49.10
C ARG A 4 -5.23 -14.11 48.61
N ARG A 5 -5.51 -13.55 47.43
CA ARG A 5 -6.75 -13.82 46.69
C ARG A 5 -6.62 -15.14 45.91
N PRO A 6 -7.68 -15.94 45.76
CA PRO A 6 -7.64 -17.17 44.98
C PRO A 6 -7.82 -16.90 43.49
N ASN A 7 -6.97 -17.53 42.66
CA ASN A 7 -7.13 -17.63 41.21
C ASN A 7 -8.24 -18.63 40.90
N HIS A 8 -9.27 -18.20 40.17
CA HIS A 8 -10.23 -19.09 39.53
C HIS A 8 -9.63 -19.60 38.21
N VAL A 9 -9.20 -20.86 38.21
CA VAL A 9 -8.88 -21.62 36.99
C VAL A 9 -10.20 -22.13 36.41
N ARG A 10 -10.57 -21.65 35.21
CA ARG A 10 -11.64 -22.26 34.41
C ARG A 10 -11.01 -23.30 33.49
N ASN A 11 -11.30 -24.57 33.74
CA ASN A 11 -10.99 -25.67 32.82
C ASN A 11 -11.97 -25.59 31.64
N ILE A 12 -11.45 -25.43 30.43
CA ILE A 12 -12.20 -25.60 29.18
C ILE A 12 -11.96 -27.06 28.74
N THR A 13 -13.03 -27.85 28.77
CA THR A 13 -13.07 -29.21 28.25
C THR A 13 -13.40 -29.15 26.76
N THR A 14 -12.42 -29.40 25.89
CA THR A 14 -12.65 -29.46 24.44
C THR A 14 -12.93 -30.90 24.05
N THR A 15 -14.18 -31.18 23.64
CA THR A 15 -14.64 -32.48 23.16
C THR A 15 -14.25 -32.65 21.69
N THR A 16 -13.33 -33.58 21.41
CA THR A 16 -12.95 -33.99 20.05
C THR A 16 -14.08 -34.82 19.43
N GLY A 17 -14.82 -34.23 18.49
CA GLY A 17 -15.78 -34.94 17.65
C GLY A 17 -15.15 -35.29 16.30
N ALA A 18 -14.80 -36.56 16.11
CA ALA A 18 -14.42 -37.11 14.81
C ALA A 18 -15.67 -37.28 13.94
N ALA A 19 -15.70 -36.66 12.76
CA ALA A 19 -16.66 -36.96 11.72
C ALA A 19 -15.90 -37.22 10.41
N ALA A 20 -15.77 -38.49 10.07
CA ALA A 20 -15.44 -38.95 8.73
C ALA A 20 -16.70 -38.88 7.87
N VAL A 21 -16.63 -38.21 6.71
CA VAL A 21 -17.61 -38.39 5.63
C VAL A 21 -16.87 -38.50 4.30
N ALA A 22 -17.30 -39.49 3.54
CA ALA A 22 -16.66 -40.08 2.38
C ALA A 22 -16.78 -39.26 1.09
N ALA A 23 -15.86 -39.55 0.17
CA ALA A 23 -15.86 -39.12 -1.22
C ALA A 23 -17.07 -39.64 -2.02
N ALA A 24 -17.55 -38.83 -2.97
CA ALA A 24 -18.19 -39.30 -4.21
C ALA A 24 -18.09 -38.23 -5.31
N ALA A 25 -17.59 -38.66 -6.48
CA ALA A 25 -17.44 -37.87 -7.68
C ALA A 25 -18.77 -37.65 -8.43
N ALA A 26 -18.86 -36.55 -9.20
CA ALA A 26 -19.64 -36.51 -10.44
C ALA A 26 -19.17 -35.35 -11.34
N LEU A 27 -18.46 -35.70 -12.41
CA LEU A 27 -18.30 -34.91 -13.63
C LEU A 27 -19.67 -34.66 -14.26
N VAL A 28 -19.97 -33.41 -14.63
CA VAL A 28 -20.98 -33.10 -15.65
C VAL A 28 -20.35 -32.17 -16.68
N LEU A 29 -20.02 -32.74 -17.83
CA LEU A 29 -19.83 -32.00 -19.07
C LEU A 29 -21.20 -31.47 -19.52
N SER A 30 -21.31 -30.16 -19.69
CA SER A 30 -22.39 -29.53 -20.46
C SER A 30 -21.76 -28.88 -21.69
N ALA A 31 -21.99 -29.53 -22.82
CA ALA A 31 -21.78 -28.99 -24.15
C ALA A 31 -23.16 -28.64 -24.76
N CYS A 32 -23.13 -27.76 -25.77
CA CYS A 32 -24.22 -27.38 -26.68
C CYS A 32 -25.17 -26.30 -26.11
N THR A 33 -25.55 -25.24 -26.82
CA THR A 33 -25.87 -25.13 -28.26
C THR A 33 -25.69 -23.70 -28.76
N ALA A 34 -25.26 -23.57 -30.02
CA ALA A 34 -25.45 -22.38 -30.84
C ALA A 34 -26.94 -22.24 -31.21
N SER A 35 -27.44 -21.01 -31.28
CA SER A 35 -28.58 -20.66 -32.13
C SER A 35 -28.35 -19.29 -32.75
N GLU A 36 -28.55 -19.28 -34.06
CA GLU A 36 -28.25 -18.24 -35.02
C GLU A 36 -29.25 -17.07 -35.01
N ALA A 37 -28.79 -15.96 -35.60
CA ALA A 37 -29.54 -14.97 -36.36
C ALA A 37 -30.49 -14.02 -35.61
N ASP A 38 -30.07 -12.75 -35.51
CA ASP A 38 -30.93 -11.70 -36.07
C ASP A 38 -30.07 -10.66 -36.81
N ALA A 39 -30.62 -10.19 -37.92
CA ALA A 39 -30.00 -9.42 -38.96
C ALA A 39 -30.45 -7.96 -38.91
N GLY A 40 -29.55 -7.07 -39.36
CA GLY A 40 -29.89 -5.71 -39.77
C GLY A 40 -29.49 -4.64 -38.75
N THR A 41 -29.01 -3.46 -39.11
CA THR A 41 -29.01 -2.76 -40.40
C THR A 41 -28.15 -1.50 -40.24
N GLU A 42 -27.41 -1.16 -41.31
CA GLU A 42 -26.91 0.17 -41.73
C GLU A 42 -25.77 0.89 -40.98
N ALA A 43 -24.61 0.82 -41.65
CA ALA A 43 -23.92 1.95 -42.27
C ALA A 43 -23.67 3.23 -41.45
N SER A 44 -22.40 3.49 -41.15
CA SER A 44 -21.82 4.79 -41.50
C SER A 44 -20.33 4.65 -41.74
N ASP A 45 -19.96 4.85 -43.00
CA ASP A 45 -18.63 4.86 -43.56
C ASP A 45 -18.00 6.22 -43.24
N ALA A 46 -17.05 6.26 -42.31
CA ALA A 46 -16.20 7.43 -42.07
C ALA A 46 -14.75 6.97 -42.11
N SER A 47 -14.14 7.13 -43.30
CA SER A 47 -12.71 6.99 -43.51
C SER A 47 -11.93 7.91 -42.57
N PRO A 48 -10.93 7.44 -41.82
CA PRO A 48 -10.01 8.32 -41.14
C PRO A 48 -8.97 8.86 -42.14
N THR A 49 -8.86 10.19 -42.19
CA THR A 49 -7.74 10.90 -42.82
C THR A 49 -6.46 10.58 -42.04
N VAL A 50 -5.60 9.76 -42.62
CA VAL A 50 -4.25 9.52 -42.12
C VAL A 50 -3.42 10.79 -42.36
N THR A 51 -3.04 11.47 -41.28
CA THR A 51 -2.07 12.56 -41.32
C THR A 51 -0.69 11.95 -41.16
N GLU A 52 0.14 12.02 -42.21
CA GLU A 52 1.55 11.63 -42.15
C GLU A 52 2.31 12.60 -41.23
N THR A 53 2.76 12.11 -40.07
CA THR A 53 3.71 12.82 -39.22
C THR A 53 5.12 12.54 -39.73
N VAL A 54 5.76 13.59 -40.25
CA VAL A 54 7.17 13.58 -40.66
C VAL A 54 8.06 13.37 -39.44
N SER A 55 8.80 12.26 -39.43
CA SER A 55 9.85 11.97 -38.46
C SER A 55 11.07 12.84 -38.77
N VAL A 56 11.44 13.71 -37.84
CA VAL A 56 12.66 14.53 -37.94
C VAL A 56 13.70 13.91 -37.02
N GLU A 57 14.75 13.37 -37.63
CA GLU A 57 15.94 12.80 -37.01
C GLU A 57 16.74 13.90 -36.27
N PRO A 58 16.99 13.78 -34.95
CA PRO A 58 17.87 14.72 -34.25
C PRO A 58 19.33 14.34 -34.52
N ALA A 59 20.09 15.33 -34.99
CA ALA A 59 21.52 15.24 -35.24
C ALA A 59 22.33 14.95 -33.96
N GLU A 60 23.16 13.92 -34.02
CA GLU A 60 24.17 13.62 -33.01
C GLU A 60 25.18 14.77 -32.89
N THR A 61 25.30 15.34 -31.70
CA THR A 61 26.36 16.31 -31.37
C THR A 61 27.44 15.60 -30.57
N ALA A 62 28.52 15.21 -31.25
CA ALA A 62 29.73 14.70 -30.63
C ALA A 62 30.38 15.79 -29.76
N THR A 63 30.43 15.58 -28.44
CA THR A 63 31.23 16.41 -27.53
C THR A 63 32.55 15.69 -27.23
N SER A 64 33.63 16.40 -27.53
CA SER A 64 35.01 15.94 -27.39
C SER A 64 35.47 15.93 -25.94
N ALA A 65 36.30 14.93 -25.62
CA ALA A 65 37.09 14.82 -24.41
C ALA A 65 38.12 15.96 -24.26
N PRO A 66 38.60 16.20 -23.02
CA PRO A 66 40.02 16.41 -22.82
C PRO A 66 40.62 15.40 -21.85
N ALA A 67 41.89 15.08 -22.12
CA ALA A 67 42.78 14.25 -21.34
C ALA A 67 43.44 15.03 -20.20
N ASP A 68 44.02 14.23 -19.29
CA ASP A 68 45.10 14.52 -18.35
C ASP A 68 44.78 15.42 -17.14
N ASP A 69 44.89 14.87 -15.93
CA ASP A 69 46.06 15.14 -15.09
C ASP A 69 46.19 14.12 -13.94
N ALA A 70 47.43 13.66 -13.74
CA ALA A 70 47.84 12.72 -12.72
C ALA A 70 48.28 13.49 -11.46
N GLY A 71 47.53 13.33 -10.38
CA GLY A 71 47.88 13.90 -9.06
C GLY A 71 47.83 12.84 -7.97
N THR A 72 48.98 12.19 -7.71
CA THR A 72 49.23 11.37 -6.53
C THR A 72 49.24 12.25 -5.27
N ALA A 73 48.30 12.03 -4.36
CA ALA A 73 48.43 12.41 -2.96
C ALA A 73 47.81 11.33 -2.07
N ASP A 74 48.67 10.74 -1.25
CA ASP A 74 48.42 9.82 -0.15
C ASP A 74 47.89 10.60 1.06
N PRO A 75 46.68 10.29 1.59
CA PRO A 75 46.33 10.67 2.94
C PRO A 75 46.39 9.46 3.87
N ALA A 76 47.28 9.62 4.84
CA ALA A 76 47.38 8.92 6.10
C ALA A 76 46.07 8.25 6.59
N ALA A 77 46.22 6.98 6.99
CA ALA A 77 45.27 6.22 7.76
C ALA A 77 44.74 7.03 8.96
N SER A 78 43.48 7.41 8.88
CA SER A 78 42.69 7.88 10.01
C SER A 78 41.92 6.68 10.55
N GLU A 79 42.22 6.27 11.78
CA GLU A 79 41.44 5.29 12.52
C GLU A 79 39.98 5.78 12.62
N ALA A 80 39.07 5.02 12.02
CA ALA A 80 37.63 5.26 12.13
C ALA A 80 37.19 4.90 13.57
N PRO A 81 36.41 5.76 14.24
CA PRO A 81 35.74 5.36 15.47
C PRO A 81 34.73 4.25 15.13
N ALA A 82 34.65 3.24 16.00
CA ALA A 82 33.62 2.22 15.92
C ALA A 82 32.25 2.89 15.86
N ALA A 83 31.51 2.66 14.77
CA ALA A 83 30.10 3.03 14.69
C ALA A 83 29.34 2.19 15.72
N ASP A 84 28.91 2.83 16.80
CA ASP A 84 27.80 2.33 17.60
C ASP A 84 26.65 2.02 16.64
N GLY A 85 26.03 0.85 16.83
CA GLY A 85 24.90 0.36 16.03
C GLY A 85 23.74 1.35 16.06
N ALA A 86 23.78 2.31 15.14
CA ALA A 86 22.70 3.22 14.89
C ALA A 86 21.54 2.39 14.36
N ASP A 87 20.43 2.45 15.08
CA ASP A 87 19.15 1.88 14.73
C ASP A 87 18.70 2.42 13.36
N THR A 88 19.04 1.68 12.30
CA THR A 88 18.80 2.08 10.90
C THR A 88 17.32 2.05 10.51
N THR A 89 16.44 1.58 11.41
CA THR A 89 14.99 1.57 11.18
C THR A 89 14.35 2.96 11.29
N SER A 90 15.04 3.95 11.86
CA SER A 90 14.45 5.27 12.18
C SER A 90 14.48 6.29 11.02
N ALA A 91 15.13 6.00 9.89
CA ALA A 91 15.38 7.01 8.84
C ALA A 91 14.22 7.25 7.85
N PHE A 92 13.16 6.44 7.90
CA PHE A 92 12.13 6.39 6.84
C PHE A 92 10.80 7.04 7.21
N ILE A 93 10.71 7.64 8.40
CA ILE A 93 9.47 8.23 8.88
C ILE A 93 9.48 9.72 8.55
N ARG A 94 8.60 10.16 7.66
CA ARG A 94 8.30 11.59 7.49
C ARG A 94 7.89 12.12 8.86
N ALA A 95 8.61 13.12 9.36
CA ALA A 95 8.20 13.80 10.58
C ALA A 95 6.82 14.41 10.33
N ASP A 96 5.80 13.87 11.00
CA ASP A 96 4.46 14.43 11.01
C ASP A 96 4.54 15.80 11.69
N ASP A 97 4.52 16.87 10.89
CA ASP A 97 4.42 18.24 11.41
C ASP A 97 2.95 18.63 11.68
N GLY A 98 2.02 17.69 11.49
CA GLY A 98 0.59 17.86 11.68
C GLY A 98 -0.08 18.72 10.62
N SER A 99 0.63 19.10 9.55
CA SER A 99 0.11 19.99 8.52
C SER A 99 -0.10 19.23 7.21
N ALA A 100 -1.36 18.94 6.90
CA ALA A 100 -1.73 18.52 5.55
C ALA A 100 -1.21 19.54 4.53
N THR A 101 -0.49 19.07 3.53
CA THR A 101 -0.02 19.86 2.39
C THR A 101 -1.20 20.35 1.55
N GLY A 102 -2.27 19.55 1.46
CA GLY A 102 -3.59 19.92 0.95
C GLY A 102 -3.63 20.46 -0.50
N ALA A 103 -4.70 20.17 -1.23
CA ALA A 103 -4.93 20.86 -2.50
C ALA A 103 -5.55 22.25 -2.27
N VAL A 104 -5.24 23.18 -3.19
CA VAL A 104 -5.91 24.48 -3.25
C VAL A 104 -7.35 24.28 -3.71
N GLY A 105 -8.30 24.94 -3.02
CA GLY A 105 -9.72 24.94 -3.37
C GLY A 105 -10.60 24.36 -2.26
N GLY A 106 -11.74 23.80 -2.68
CA GLY A 106 -12.79 23.29 -1.79
C GLY A 106 -14.05 24.14 -1.76
N THR A 107 -15.02 23.66 -0.98
CA THR A 107 -16.34 24.28 -0.81
C THR A 107 -16.70 24.40 0.66
N ALA A 108 -17.74 25.19 0.96
CA ALA A 108 -18.34 25.15 2.28
C ALA A 108 -18.91 23.75 2.56
N ALA A 109 -18.77 23.27 3.80
CA ALA A 109 -19.32 21.99 4.22
C ALA A 109 -20.84 21.95 4.05
N LEU A 110 -21.34 20.85 3.51
CA LEU A 110 -22.78 20.61 3.35
C LEU A 110 -23.42 20.29 4.71
N ALA A 111 -24.64 20.77 4.90
CA ALA A 111 -25.45 20.36 6.05
C ALA A 111 -25.81 18.86 5.94
N ASP A 112 -25.92 18.19 7.09
CA ASP A 112 -26.15 16.73 7.14
C ASP A 112 -27.45 16.29 6.44
N ASP A 113 -28.48 17.14 6.43
CA ASP A 113 -29.75 16.87 5.76
C ASP A 113 -29.70 17.07 4.23
N ALA A 114 -28.61 17.65 3.71
CA ALA A 114 -28.34 17.80 2.29
C ALA A 114 -27.53 16.63 1.70
N LEU A 115 -27.01 15.73 2.54
CA LEU A 115 -26.20 14.60 2.10
C LEU A 115 -27.07 13.42 1.63
N PRO A 116 -26.57 12.60 0.66
CA PRO A 116 -27.36 11.52 0.07
C PRO A 116 -27.58 10.32 1.02
N ALA A 117 -26.83 10.24 2.13
CA ALA A 117 -27.00 9.24 3.16
C ALA A 117 -26.58 9.80 4.54
N PRO A 118 -26.97 9.16 5.65
CA PRO A 118 -26.57 9.58 6.99
C PRO A 118 -25.05 9.65 7.15
N VAL A 119 -24.60 10.64 7.91
CA VAL A 119 -23.18 10.81 8.24
C VAL A 119 -22.73 9.75 9.23
N GLY A 120 -21.68 9.03 8.88
CA GLY A 120 -20.95 8.10 9.73
C GLY A 120 -19.61 8.69 10.19
N GLN A 121 -18.71 7.79 10.60
CA GLN A 121 -17.32 8.11 10.94
C GLN A 121 -16.41 7.23 10.07
N PRO A 122 -15.29 7.78 9.55
CA PRO A 122 -14.29 7.00 8.84
C PRO A 122 -13.82 5.79 9.64
N VAL A 123 -13.65 4.65 8.96
CA VAL A 123 -13.13 3.42 9.57
C VAL A 123 -11.67 3.60 10.04
N PHE A 124 -10.90 4.46 9.36
CA PHE A 124 -9.46 4.61 9.56
C PHE A 124 -9.04 5.96 10.18
N GLY A 125 -9.81 6.47 11.14
CA GLY A 125 -9.43 7.66 11.91
C GLY A 125 -10.60 8.54 12.30
N GLY A 126 -10.29 9.67 12.93
CA GLY A 126 -11.24 10.73 13.24
C GLY A 126 -10.85 12.06 12.58
N GLU A 127 -11.56 13.13 12.96
CA GLU A 127 -11.20 14.49 12.58
C GLU A 127 -9.71 14.78 12.84
N GLY A 128 -9.04 15.39 11.87
CA GLY A 128 -7.62 15.74 11.91
C GLY A 128 -6.66 14.60 11.56
N THR A 129 -7.15 13.37 11.32
CA THR A 129 -6.28 12.27 10.87
C THR A 129 -5.72 12.58 9.48
N LEU A 130 -4.40 12.58 9.34
CA LEU A 130 -3.71 12.74 8.06
C LEU A 130 -3.69 11.42 7.29
N LEU A 131 -4.06 11.48 6.02
CA LEU A 131 -4.09 10.36 5.10
C LEU A 131 -3.38 10.73 3.80
N ASP A 132 -2.71 9.76 3.20
CA ASP A 132 -2.09 9.89 1.88
C ASP A 132 -3.08 9.54 0.78
N VAL A 133 -2.86 10.15 -0.39
CA VAL A 133 -3.50 9.73 -1.65
C VAL A 133 -2.89 8.41 -2.13
N VAL A 134 -3.74 7.42 -2.39
CA VAL A 134 -3.37 6.09 -2.89
C VAL A 134 -4.34 5.63 -3.98
N GLY A 135 -3.97 4.60 -4.74
CA GLY A 135 -4.81 4.03 -5.79
C GLY A 135 -5.04 4.95 -7.00
N VAL A 136 -4.07 5.81 -7.36
CA VAL A 136 -4.20 6.81 -8.45
C VAL A 136 -3.09 6.61 -9.48
N ASP A 137 -3.47 6.27 -10.73
CA ASP A 137 -2.52 6.02 -11.82
C ASP A 137 -1.49 7.15 -12.06
N HIS A 138 -0.34 6.82 -12.66
CA HIS A 138 0.78 7.73 -12.86
C HIS A 138 0.39 8.91 -13.74
N GLY A 139 0.74 10.10 -13.25
CA GLY A 139 0.41 11.35 -13.91
C GLY A 139 -1.08 11.71 -13.84
N GLN A 140 -1.89 10.95 -13.11
CA GLN A 140 -3.24 11.33 -12.72
C GLN A 140 -3.24 11.99 -11.33
N VAL A 141 -4.37 12.61 -11.03
CA VAL A 141 -4.66 13.28 -9.75
C VAL A 141 -5.95 12.71 -9.18
N LEU A 142 -6.06 12.69 -7.85
CA LEU A 142 -7.31 12.36 -7.19
C LEU A 142 -8.23 13.57 -7.23
N VAL A 143 -9.33 13.46 -7.96
CA VAL A 143 -10.34 14.51 -8.05
C VAL A 143 -11.14 14.59 -6.75
N VAL A 144 -11.20 15.79 -6.16
CA VAL A 144 -12.02 16.10 -4.99
C VAL A 144 -13.33 16.72 -5.43
N ARG A 145 -14.45 16.22 -4.89
CA ARG A 145 -15.82 16.57 -5.30
C ARG A 145 -16.50 17.46 -4.26
N GLY A 146 -17.41 18.33 -4.71
CA GLY A 146 -18.19 19.18 -3.79
C GLY A 146 -19.25 18.41 -2.99
N GLU A 147 -19.70 17.27 -3.51
CA GLU A 147 -20.66 16.34 -2.90
C GLU A 147 -20.11 14.91 -3.02
N PRO A 148 -20.55 13.95 -2.18
CA PRO A 148 -20.13 12.54 -2.26
C PRO A 148 -20.76 11.82 -3.46
N SER A 149 -20.34 12.20 -4.67
CA SER A 149 -20.83 11.69 -5.95
C SER A 149 -19.81 11.94 -7.06
N THR A 150 -19.68 10.99 -7.99
CA THR A 150 -18.83 11.13 -9.18
C THR A 150 -19.33 12.22 -10.15
N GLU A 151 -20.63 12.52 -10.11
CA GLU A 151 -21.27 13.53 -10.96
C GLU A 151 -21.17 14.95 -10.39
N SER A 152 -20.71 15.09 -9.15
CA SER A 152 -20.55 16.40 -8.53
C SER A 152 -19.43 17.19 -9.17
N ALA A 153 -19.51 18.52 -9.07
CA ALA A 153 -18.46 19.41 -9.53
C ALA A 153 -17.13 19.08 -8.83
N GLU A 154 -16.04 19.12 -9.58
CA GLU A 154 -14.69 19.12 -9.05
C GLU A 154 -14.44 20.45 -8.32
N VAL A 155 -13.89 20.36 -7.12
CA VAL A 155 -13.59 21.51 -6.25
C VAL A 155 -12.11 21.63 -5.90
N ALA A 156 -11.34 20.57 -6.12
CA ALA A 156 -9.89 20.52 -6.03
C ALA A 156 -9.38 19.23 -6.71
N ALA A 157 -8.06 19.16 -6.91
CA ALA A 157 -7.36 17.97 -7.37
C ALA A 157 -6.15 17.75 -6.47
N LEU A 158 -5.98 16.52 -5.97
CA LEU A 158 -4.86 16.13 -5.11
C LEU A 158 -3.83 15.37 -5.96
N ASP A 159 -2.59 15.87 -5.96
CA ASP A 159 -1.47 15.11 -6.48
C ASP A 159 -1.23 13.87 -5.60
N PRO A 160 -0.69 12.77 -6.15
CA PRO A 160 -0.35 11.57 -5.37
C PRO A 160 0.66 11.81 -4.23
N LEU A 161 1.29 12.99 -4.15
CA LEU A 161 2.19 13.39 -3.07
C LEU A 161 1.52 14.24 -1.99
N ASN A 162 0.25 14.62 -2.21
CA ASN A 162 -0.51 15.32 -1.20
C ASN A 162 -1.01 14.37 -0.13
N ASP A 163 -1.04 14.89 1.08
CA ASP A 163 -1.77 14.38 2.22
C ASP A 163 -2.96 15.29 2.52
N VAL A 164 -3.98 14.70 3.15
CA VAL A 164 -5.22 15.36 3.52
C VAL A 164 -5.62 15.02 4.94
N ALA A 165 -6.19 16.00 5.64
CA ALA A 165 -6.79 15.78 6.94
C ALA A 165 -8.27 15.43 6.81
N LEU A 166 -8.72 14.35 7.45
CA LEU A 166 -10.13 14.01 7.56
C LEU A 166 -10.89 15.08 8.37
N THR A 167 -12.12 15.40 7.95
CA THR A 167 -13.06 16.17 8.80
C THR A 167 -13.78 15.28 9.81
N GLY A 168 -13.58 13.96 9.74
CA GLY A 168 -14.28 12.96 10.54
C GLY A 168 -15.65 12.59 9.98
N ARG A 169 -16.04 13.05 8.77
CA ARG A 169 -17.33 12.72 8.16
C ARG A 169 -17.16 11.66 7.06
N GLU A 170 -17.98 10.63 7.14
CA GLU A 170 -18.12 9.60 6.11
C GLU A 170 -19.58 9.55 5.62
N VAL A 171 -19.78 9.34 4.32
CA VAL A 171 -21.09 9.06 3.73
C VAL A 171 -20.96 7.88 2.77
N VAL A 172 -21.86 6.91 2.89
CA VAL A 172 -21.97 5.82 1.92
C VAL A 172 -23.04 6.17 0.89
N ALA A 173 -22.61 6.57 -0.31
CA ALA A 173 -23.49 6.97 -1.41
C ALA A 173 -23.44 5.88 -2.51
N GLY A 174 -24.55 5.14 -2.66
CA GLY A 174 -24.55 3.93 -3.48
C GLY A 174 -23.66 2.85 -2.87
N ASP A 175 -22.72 2.33 -3.65
CA ASP A 175 -21.75 1.31 -3.23
C ASP A 175 -20.37 1.91 -2.86
N THR A 176 -20.27 3.23 -2.79
CA THR A 176 -19.01 3.94 -2.52
C THR A 176 -19.08 4.65 -1.19
N ALA A 177 -18.10 4.38 -0.33
CA ALA A 177 -17.84 5.19 0.86
C ALA A 177 -17.04 6.43 0.44
N TRP A 178 -17.52 7.60 0.85
CA TRP A 178 -16.91 8.89 0.59
C TRP A 178 -16.47 9.49 1.92
N TRP A 179 -15.26 10.03 1.96
CA TRP A 179 -14.73 10.75 3.10
C TRP A 179 -14.60 12.22 2.78
N GLU A 180 -15.02 13.06 3.72
CA GLU A 180 -14.82 14.49 3.63
C GLU A 180 -13.43 14.86 4.17
N VAL A 181 -12.70 15.64 3.39
CA VAL A 181 -11.32 16.05 3.63
C VAL A 181 -11.22 17.57 3.71
N THR A 182 -10.25 18.04 4.48
CA THR A 182 -9.92 19.45 4.60
C THR A 182 -9.05 19.90 3.43
N LEU A 183 -9.37 21.05 2.85
CA LEU A 183 -8.64 21.72 1.78
C LEU A 183 -8.30 23.15 2.19
N SER A 184 -7.53 23.88 1.38
CA SER A 184 -7.09 25.24 1.74
C SER A 184 -8.26 26.22 1.93
N ASP A 185 -9.31 26.10 1.11
CA ASP A 185 -10.41 27.06 1.03
C ASP A 185 -11.75 26.45 1.51
N GLY A 186 -11.72 25.27 2.13
CA GLY A 186 -12.90 24.60 2.64
C GLY A 186 -12.73 23.09 2.79
N VAL A 187 -13.74 22.35 2.33
CA VAL A 187 -13.77 20.89 2.36
C VAL A 187 -14.16 20.33 1.01
N GLY A 188 -13.94 19.03 0.82
CA GLY A 188 -14.46 18.28 -0.31
C GLY A 188 -14.52 16.78 -0.03
N TRP A 189 -15.10 16.02 -0.94
CA TRP A 189 -15.37 14.60 -0.80
C TRP A 189 -14.52 13.79 -1.78
N VAL A 190 -13.90 12.73 -1.27
CA VAL A 190 -13.15 11.75 -2.08
C VAL A 190 -13.61 10.32 -1.77
N PRO A 191 -13.55 9.39 -2.73
CA PRO A 191 -13.81 7.99 -2.45
C PRO A 191 -12.76 7.46 -1.47
N SER A 192 -13.19 6.81 -0.39
CA SER A 192 -12.30 6.35 0.68
C SER A 192 -11.26 5.34 0.21
N MET A 193 -11.55 4.61 -0.87
CA MET A 193 -10.62 3.66 -1.48
C MET A 193 -9.33 4.30 -2.03
N HIS A 194 -9.31 5.63 -2.19
CA HIS A 194 -8.15 6.38 -2.65
C HIS A 194 -7.39 7.11 -1.52
N LEU A 195 -7.71 6.80 -0.27
CA LEU A 195 -7.01 7.33 0.89
C LEU A 195 -6.45 6.21 1.77
N GLY A 196 -5.20 6.36 2.19
CA GLY A 196 -4.49 5.40 3.05
C GLY A 196 -3.99 6.07 4.33
N ALA A 197 -4.17 5.41 5.47
CA ALA A 197 -3.56 5.88 6.71
C ALA A 197 -2.05 5.72 6.66
N LEU A 198 -1.33 6.83 6.82
CA LEU A 198 0.08 6.81 7.17
C LEU A 198 0.20 6.39 8.64
N THR A 199 0.22 5.10 8.90
CA THR A 199 0.61 4.64 10.23
C THR A 199 2.13 4.70 10.30
N THR A 200 2.67 5.68 11.03
CA THR A 200 4.09 5.65 11.44
C THR A 200 4.34 4.55 12.46
N GLU A 201 3.28 4.05 13.09
CA GLU A 201 3.33 2.90 13.98
C GLU A 201 3.22 1.60 13.18
N PRO A 202 4.05 0.59 13.50
CA PRO A 202 3.87 -0.75 12.96
C PRO A 202 2.49 -1.30 13.30
N ARG A 203 1.88 -1.96 12.33
CA ARG A 203 0.68 -2.78 12.57
C ARG A 203 1.11 -4.23 12.74
N ASP A 204 0.77 -4.82 13.87
CA ASP A 204 0.90 -6.27 14.07
C ASP A 204 -0.07 -6.99 13.11
N VAL A 205 0.50 -7.71 12.16
CA VAL A 205 -0.21 -8.49 11.12
C VAL A 205 0.09 -9.98 11.22
N THR A 206 0.59 -10.44 12.38
CA THR A 206 0.97 -11.83 12.62
C THR A 206 -0.17 -12.80 12.30
N ASP A 207 -1.41 -12.48 12.69
CA ASP A 207 -2.58 -13.33 12.44
C ASP A 207 -3.03 -13.36 10.97
N GLN A 208 -2.54 -12.45 10.13
CA GLN A 208 -2.97 -12.29 8.74
C GLN A 208 -2.08 -13.04 7.74
N VAL A 209 -0.83 -13.33 8.10
CA VAL A 209 0.09 -14.06 7.22
C VAL A 209 -0.17 -15.58 7.20
N GLY A 210 -1.05 -16.07 8.08
CA GLY A 210 -1.47 -17.47 8.18
C GLY A 210 -0.45 -18.37 8.89
N ASP A 211 -0.86 -19.61 9.15
CA ASP A 211 0.02 -20.64 9.71
C ASP A 211 1.07 -21.06 8.67
N ILE A 212 2.22 -20.41 8.69
CA ILE A 212 3.33 -20.77 7.82
C ILE A 212 4.16 -21.83 8.52
N GLU A 213 4.21 -23.03 7.93
CA GLU A 213 5.01 -24.12 8.48
C GLU A 213 6.47 -23.68 8.65
N SER A 214 7.05 -24.04 9.80
CA SER A 214 8.46 -23.87 10.11
C SER A 214 9.32 -24.34 8.92
N SER A 215 10.01 -23.42 8.24
CA SER A 215 10.91 -23.74 7.14
C SER A 215 12.26 -23.03 7.29
N THR A 216 13.24 -23.46 6.50
CA THR A 216 14.53 -22.78 6.38
C THR A 216 14.31 -21.42 5.70
N ALA A 217 14.77 -20.36 6.37
CA ALA A 217 14.30 -18.98 6.22
C ALA A 217 13.93 -18.45 4.81
N PRO A 218 14.68 -18.70 3.70
CA PRO A 218 14.37 -18.06 2.43
C PRO A 218 13.00 -18.44 1.83
N GLU A 219 12.59 -19.70 1.98
CA GLU A 219 11.31 -20.19 1.43
C GLU A 219 10.12 -19.68 2.25
N THR A 220 10.27 -19.61 3.58
CA THR A 220 9.27 -19.01 4.49
C THR A 220 9.02 -17.54 4.17
N LEU A 221 10.07 -16.76 3.92
CA LEU A 221 9.93 -15.32 3.65
C LEU A 221 9.25 -15.06 2.30
N ALA A 222 9.62 -15.82 1.27
CA ALA A 222 8.94 -15.73 -0.02
C ALA A 222 7.46 -16.09 0.10
N ALA A 223 7.12 -17.10 0.92
CA ALA A 223 5.73 -17.48 1.17
C ALA A 223 4.96 -16.39 1.94
N ILE A 224 5.56 -15.77 2.97
CA ILE A 224 4.97 -14.62 3.70
C ILE A 224 4.67 -13.48 2.73
N GLY A 225 5.69 -13.03 2.00
CA GLY A 225 5.55 -11.91 1.06
C GLY A 225 4.50 -12.18 -0.01
N SER A 226 4.50 -13.38 -0.59
CA SER A 226 3.53 -13.75 -1.64
C SER A 226 2.10 -13.88 -1.10
N SER A 227 1.93 -14.48 0.10
CA SER A 227 0.63 -14.59 0.77
C SER A 227 0.08 -13.19 1.07
N TRP A 228 0.92 -12.30 1.61
CA TRP A 228 0.57 -10.93 1.92
C TRP A 228 0.19 -10.13 0.67
N ALA A 229 1.02 -10.19 -0.38
CA ALA A 229 0.75 -9.54 -1.66
C ALA A 229 -0.57 -10.03 -2.28
N THR A 230 -0.81 -11.34 -2.26
CA THR A 230 -2.06 -11.93 -2.81
C THR A 230 -3.30 -11.49 -2.03
N ALA A 231 -3.20 -11.39 -0.71
CA ALA A 231 -4.32 -11.02 0.14
C ALA A 231 -4.67 -9.53 0.06
N ASN A 232 -3.67 -8.67 -0.18
CA ASN A 232 -3.82 -7.21 -0.06
C ASN A 232 -3.68 -6.46 -1.39
N SER A 233 -3.11 -7.07 -2.44
CA SER A 233 -3.02 -6.44 -3.77
C SER A 233 -4.29 -6.63 -4.58
N ARG A 234 -4.62 -5.60 -5.37
CA ARG A 234 -5.61 -5.68 -6.44
C ARG A 234 -5.00 -6.18 -7.75
N ASP A 235 -3.67 -6.23 -7.84
CA ASP A 235 -2.94 -6.73 -8.98
C ASP A 235 -2.62 -8.22 -8.81
N PRO A 236 -3.01 -9.09 -9.74
CA PRO A 236 -2.49 -10.46 -9.78
C PRO A 236 -0.97 -10.54 -10.02
N GLU A 237 -0.31 -9.46 -10.47
CA GLU A 237 1.13 -9.38 -10.73
C GLU A 237 1.96 -8.81 -9.57
N ALA A 238 1.32 -8.50 -8.43
CA ALA A 238 2.03 -7.98 -7.26
C ALA A 238 3.16 -8.91 -6.81
N TYR A 239 4.32 -8.33 -6.53
CA TYR A 239 5.51 -9.07 -6.16
C TYR A 239 6.07 -8.60 -4.81
N ALA A 240 6.54 -9.56 -4.03
CA ALA A 240 7.27 -9.30 -2.80
C ALA A 240 8.77 -9.46 -3.06
N ILE A 241 9.54 -8.45 -2.66
CA ILE A 241 11.01 -8.50 -2.67
C ILE A 241 11.46 -8.70 -1.22
N PRO A 242 12.04 -9.85 -0.86
CA PRO A 242 12.76 -9.99 0.39
C PRO A 242 13.95 -9.01 0.37
N SER A 243 13.89 -7.98 1.20
CA SER A 243 14.94 -6.97 1.32
C SER A 243 15.80 -7.31 2.54
N GLU A 244 17.11 -7.43 2.34
CA GLU A 244 18.10 -7.55 3.43
C GLU A 244 17.89 -8.72 4.41
N PHE A 245 18.59 -9.83 4.11
CA PHE A 245 18.93 -10.83 5.11
C PHE A 245 20.28 -10.42 5.70
N ASP A 246 20.33 -10.00 6.97
CA ASP A 246 21.59 -9.96 7.70
C ASP A 246 21.81 -11.32 8.41
N PRO A 247 22.53 -12.28 7.80
CA PRO A 247 22.83 -13.56 8.44
C PRO A 247 23.65 -13.44 9.73
N LYS A 248 24.17 -12.25 10.06
CA LYS A 248 24.98 -11.98 11.25
C LYS A 248 24.20 -11.31 12.37
N SER A 249 22.99 -10.81 12.10
CA SER A 249 22.07 -10.38 13.15
C SER A 249 21.67 -11.62 13.95
N SER A 250 21.83 -11.57 15.27
CA SER A 250 21.46 -12.65 16.17
C SER A 250 19.94 -12.87 16.28
N ASP A 251 19.15 -12.02 15.62
CA ASP A 251 17.79 -11.72 16.04
C ASP A 251 16.74 -12.31 15.10
N LEU A 252 17.14 -13.16 14.13
CA LEU A 252 16.24 -13.84 13.18
C LEU A 252 15.11 -12.93 12.67
N THR A 253 15.46 -11.67 12.42
CA THR A 253 14.55 -10.63 11.98
C THR A 253 14.80 -10.41 10.50
N PHE A 254 13.73 -10.37 9.72
CA PHE A 254 13.77 -10.26 8.28
C PHE A 254 12.91 -9.12 7.81
N VAL A 255 13.30 -8.50 6.71
CA VAL A 255 12.52 -7.45 6.09
C VAL A 255 12.01 -7.94 4.74
N ILE A 256 10.74 -7.74 4.47
CA ILE A 256 10.12 -8.06 3.17
C ILE A 256 9.42 -6.81 2.69
N ASP A 257 9.89 -6.24 1.60
CA ASP A 257 9.20 -5.14 0.97
C ASP A 257 8.23 -5.67 -0.08
N VAL A 258 6.96 -5.41 0.13
CA VAL A 258 5.87 -5.74 -0.79
C VAL A 258 5.54 -4.50 -1.59
N TRP A 259 5.67 -4.61 -2.90
CA TRP A 259 5.46 -3.52 -3.84
C TRP A 259 4.35 -3.89 -4.83
N ASP A 260 3.92 -2.89 -5.60
CA ASP A 260 3.06 -3.07 -6.79
C ASP A 260 1.63 -3.51 -6.47
N TYR A 261 0.92 -2.70 -5.68
CA TYR A 261 -0.50 -2.90 -5.33
C TYR A 261 -1.49 -2.57 -6.48
N ALA A 262 -1.08 -2.73 -7.75
CA ALA A 262 -1.79 -2.31 -8.99
C ALA A 262 -1.79 -0.80 -9.24
N ASP A 263 -1.00 -0.06 -8.47
CA ASP A 263 -0.88 1.37 -8.58
C ASP A 263 0.61 1.67 -8.67
N ASP A 264 1.00 2.37 -9.73
CA ASP A 264 2.35 2.93 -9.82
C ASP A 264 2.63 3.94 -8.69
N SER A 265 1.64 4.25 -7.86
CA SER A 265 1.77 5.00 -6.62
C SER A 265 2.14 4.15 -5.41
N VAL A 266 3.31 4.51 -4.85
CA VAL A 266 3.58 4.93 -3.46
C VAL A 266 3.28 3.96 -2.32
N ARG A 267 2.30 3.05 -2.36
CA ARG A 267 1.99 2.19 -1.23
C ARG A 267 2.79 0.90 -1.29
N GLY A 268 4.04 0.95 -0.85
CA GLY A 268 4.74 -0.27 -0.44
C GLY A 268 4.33 -0.65 0.97
N GLU A 269 4.48 -1.91 1.34
CA GLU A 269 4.44 -2.33 2.75
C GLU A 269 5.74 -3.07 3.07
N ARG A 270 6.40 -2.64 4.15
CA ARG A 270 7.57 -3.31 4.70
C ARG A 270 7.08 -4.22 5.81
N LEU A 271 7.25 -5.51 5.63
CA LEU A 271 7.01 -6.50 6.67
C LEU A 271 8.32 -6.71 7.42
N VAL A 272 8.30 -6.52 8.73
CA VAL A 272 9.36 -6.95 9.64
C VAL A 272 8.90 -8.24 10.30
N VAL A 273 9.59 -9.33 9.96
CA VAL A 273 9.25 -10.69 10.38
C VAL A 273 10.27 -11.15 11.42
N GLU A 274 9.82 -11.43 12.63
CA GLU A 274 10.64 -12.02 13.70
C GLU A 274 10.39 -13.52 13.76
N LEU A 275 11.45 -14.33 13.73
CA LEU A 275 11.36 -15.79 13.89
C LEU A 275 11.98 -16.24 15.23
N ILE A 276 11.37 -17.24 15.89
CA ILE A 276 11.95 -17.89 17.07
C ILE A 276 12.73 -19.13 16.66
N PRO A 277 13.99 -19.33 17.09
CA PRO A 277 14.71 -20.56 16.82
C PRO A 277 14.19 -21.72 17.68
N THR A 278 13.92 -22.87 17.05
CA THR A 278 13.53 -24.12 17.72
C THR A 278 14.26 -25.33 17.13
N ASP A 279 14.23 -26.48 17.83
CA ASP A 279 14.76 -27.74 17.31
C ASP A 279 14.07 -28.22 16.02
N ALA A 280 12.86 -27.71 15.74
CA ALA A 280 12.04 -28.05 14.58
C ALA A 280 12.12 -27.00 13.45
N GLY A 281 12.97 -25.97 13.58
CA GLY A 281 13.15 -24.86 12.63
C GLY A 281 12.78 -23.50 13.25
N ASN A 282 12.41 -22.52 12.41
CA ASN A 282 12.23 -21.13 12.82
C ASN A 282 10.77 -20.66 12.55
N PRO A 283 9.80 -20.97 13.43
CA PRO A 283 8.45 -20.42 13.31
C PRO A 283 8.44 -18.89 13.39
N VAL A 284 7.45 -18.28 12.74
CA VAL A 284 7.15 -16.85 12.84
C VAL A 284 6.62 -16.56 14.24
N GLU A 285 7.28 -15.65 14.96
CA GLU A 285 6.80 -15.10 16.24
C GLU A 285 5.88 -13.92 16.01
N ARG A 286 6.32 -13.02 15.12
CA ARG A 286 5.69 -11.74 14.91
C ARG A 286 5.91 -11.27 13.48
N VAL A 287 4.90 -10.63 12.91
CA VAL A 287 5.03 -9.85 11.68
C VAL A 287 4.43 -8.48 11.93
N ASP A 288 5.27 -7.46 11.82
CA ASP A 288 4.81 -6.08 11.79
C ASP A 288 4.81 -5.58 10.34
N SER A 289 3.75 -4.87 9.92
CA SER A 289 3.72 -4.14 8.66
C SER A 289 3.93 -2.66 8.91
N TYR A 290 4.78 -2.05 8.09
CA TYR A 290 5.01 -0.61 8.02
C TYR A 290 4.58 -0.15 6.63
N SER A 291 3.88 0.98 6.55
CA SER A 291 3.60 1.59 5.25
C SER A 291 4.90 2.21 4.72
N ILE A 292 5.37 1.79 3.55
CA ILE A 292 6.48 2.42 2.85
C ILE A 292 5.84 3.39 1.86
N CYS A 293 5.57 4.62 2.31
CA CYS A 293 5.11 5.69 1.43
C CYS A 293 6.19 6.76 1.31
N ALA A 294 6.91 6.75 0.19
CA ALA A 294 7.50 7.98 -0.33
C ALA A 294 7.65 7.88 -1.86
N ARG A 295 6.79 8.56 -2.62
CA ARG A 295 7.20 9.11 -3.92
C ARG A 295 7.83 10.49 -3.66
N GLY A 296 8.78 10.90 -4.50
CA GLY A 296 9.30 12.27 -4.53
C GLY A 296 10.56 12.55 -3.69
N VAL A 297 11.14 11.54 -3.05
CA VAL A 297 12.52 11.64 -2.60
C VAL A 297 13.44 11.66 -3.85
N PRO A 298 14.41 12.59 -3.95
CA PRO A 298 15.43 12.57 -5.00
C PRO A 298 16.02 11.15 -5.15
N GLU A 299 16.57 10.78 -6.30
CA GLU A 299 17.20 9.45 -6.48
C GLU A 299 18.23 9.08 -5.39
N GLY A 300 18.76 10.06 -4.65
CA GLY A 300 19.66 9.84 -3.50
C GLY A 300 18.98 9.61 -2.14
N ASP A 301 17.65 9.77 -2.04
CA ASP A 301 16.84 9.61 -0.83
C ASP A 301 15.71 8.58 -1.01
N LEU A 302 15.61 7.93 -2.18
CA LEU A 302 14.80 6.72 -2.33
C LEU A 302 15.23 5.73 -1.23
N CYS A 303 14.27 5.10 -0.56
CA CYS A 303 14.56 4.07 0.43
C CYS A 303 15.66 3.11 -0.14
N PRO A 304 16.83 3.00 0.52
CA PRO A 304 17.93 2.17 0.05
C PRO A 304 17.56 0.69 0.03
#